data_AF-A0A9W4XIT6-F1
#
_entry.id   AF-A0A9W4XIT6-F1
#
_cell.length_a   1.000
_cell.length_b   1.000
_cell.length_c   1.000
_cell.angle_alpha   90.00
_cell.angle_beta   90.00
_cell.angle_gamma   90.00
#
_symmetry.space_group_name_H-M   'P 1'
#
loop_
_entity.id
_entity.type
_entity.pdbx_description
1 polymer ?
#
loop_
_entity_poly.entity_id
_entity_poly.type
_entity_poly.pdbx_seq_one_letter_code
_entity_poly.pdbx_strand_id
1 'polypeptide(L)'
;MTTPFGTTVAQNSFQTDSTGFIQGMMAVDPAARNNLVAGRIKPDDNNVYYGGLPIIENVAELKPSGTPVIQLATAIADIIGFTVFNQTNNLFLFGANTVPVTHNGGTINFLRFGSNARIALPCDSALRKYLNTPVSQAYVSWDFTKNQLIAGSESSNIPVRLLDMNFQSNVVAVDSATQNVTWNTQGTCALVLL
;
A
#
# COMPACT_ATOMS: atom_id res chain seq x y z
N MET A 1 -59.32 -2.33 4.65
CA MET A 1 -58.53 -3.53 5.01
C MET A 1 -57.15 -3.37 4.41
N THR A 2 -56.18 -3.03 5.26
CA THR A 2 -54.76 -2.99 4.93
C THR A 2 -54.24 -4.42 4.90
N THR A 3 -53.62 -4.85 3.80
CA THR A 3 -52.88 -6.10 3.71
C THR A 3 -51.60 -5.98 4.57
N PRO A 4 -51.38 -6.86 5.56
CA PRO A 4 -50.38 -6.62 6.61
C PRO A 4 -48.91 -6.90 6.23
N PHE A 5 -48.57 -7.17 4.97
CA PHE A 5 -47.16 -7.32 4.55
C PHE A 5 -46.96 -6.80 3.12
N GLY A 6 -46.85 -5.47 2.99
CA GLY A 6 -46.26 -4.87 1.79
C GLY A 6 -44.76 -5.15 1.84
N THR A 7 -44.29 -6.14 1.09
CA THR A 7 -42.86 -6.24 0.80
C THR A 7 -42.55 -5.14 -0.20
N THR A 8 -41.97 -4.05 0.29
CA THR A 8 -41.34 -3.03 -0.56
C THR A 8 -40.39 -3.77 -1.49
N VAL A 9 -40.70 -3.79 -2.79
CA VAL A 9 -39.84 -4.38 -3.83
C VAL A 9 -38.43 -3.84 -3.64
N ALA A 10 -37.46 -4.75 -3.48
CA ALA A 10 -36.06 -4.40 -3.24
C ALA A 10 -35.41 -3.89 -4.55
N GLN A 11 -35.80 -2.70 -4.98
CA GLN A 11 -35.11 -1.93 -5.99
C GLN A 11 -33.79 -1.45 -5.37
N ASN A 12 -32.65 -1.83 -5.95
CA ASN A 12 -31.28 -1.64 -5.39
C ASN A 12 -30.89 -2.61 -4.25
N SER A 13 -31.33 -3.88 -4.29
CA SER A 13 -30.89 -4.92 -3.32
C SER A 13 -29.43 -5.34 -3.45
N PHE A 14 -28.75 -4.93 -4.53
CA PHE A 14 -27.32 -5.12 -4.71
C PHE A 14 -26.64 -3.76 -4.66
N GLN A 15 -25.68 -3.63 -3.75
CA GLN A 15 -24.77 -2.49 -3.73
C GLN A 15 -23.96 -2.53 -5.04
N THR A 16 -24.19 -1.57 -5.93
CA THR A 16 -23.45 -1.43 -7.20
C THR A 16 -22.18 -0.58 -7.05
N ASP A 17 -21.92 -0.08 -5.86
CA ASP A 17 -20.82 0.83 -5.59
C ASP A 17 -19.61 0.07 -5.05
N SER A 18 -18.48 0.23 -5.72
CA SER A 18 -17.19 -0.25 -5.26
C SER A 18 -16.48 0.87 -4.50
N THR A 19 -15.93 0.57 -3.33
CA THR A 19 -15.05 1.48 -2.59
C THR A 19 -13.62 1.52 -3.14
N GLY A 20 -13.40 0.92 -4.32
CA GLY A 20 -12.11 0.82 -4.98
C GLY A 20 -11.10 -0.02 -4.22
N PHE A 21 -9.83 0.36 -4.33
CA PHE A 21 -8.74 -0.31 -3.64
C PHE A 21 -8.52 0.27 -2.25
N ILE A 22 -7.86 -0.52 -1.38
CA ILE A 22 -7.34 -0.06 -0.10
C ILE A 22 -5.82 -0.04 -0.22
N GLN A 23 -5.19 1.11 0.00
CA GLN A 23 -3.74 1.25 -0.03
C GLN A 23 -3.06 0.22 0.88
N GLY A 24 -2.00 -0.40 0.38
CA GLY A 24 -1.20 -1.39 1.08
C GLY A 24 -1.81 -2.79 1.10
N MET A 25 -3.05 -2.97 0.62
CA MET A 25 -3.69 -4.28 0.56
C MET A 25 -3.00 -5.16 -0.49
N MET A 26 -2.54 -6.33 -0.08
CA MET A 26 -2.01 -7.36 -0.97
C MET A 26 -3.17 -8.17 -1.56
N ALA A 27 -3.12 -8.47 -2.87
CA ALA A 27 -4.05 -9.42 -3.48
C ALA A 27 -3.78 -10.85 -3.00
N VAL A 28 -4.84 -11.64 -2.84
CA VAL A 28 -4.72 -13.02 -2.33
C VAL A 28 -4.29 -13.95 -3.47
N ASP A 29 -2.99 -14.00 -3.72
CA ASP A 29 -2.40 -14.82 -4.77
C ASP A 29 -1.71 -16.05 -4.18
N PRO A 30 -2.19 -17.28 -4.48
CA PRO A 30 -1.59 -18.49 -3.92
C PRO A 30 -0.09 -18.63 -4.23
N ALA A 31 0.34 -18.15 -5.41
CA ALA A 31 1.73 -18.21 -5.85
C ALA A 31 2.64 -17.20 -5.15
N ALA A 32 2.12 -16.04 -4.75
CA ALA A 32 2.92 -14.96 -4.16
C ALA A 32 2.90 -14.93 -2.62
N ARG A 33 2.03 -15.74 -1.98
CA ARG A 33 1.87 -15.80 -0.52
C ARG A 33 3.16 -16.10 0.23
N ASN A 34 4.04 -16.92 -0.34
CA ASN A 34 5.29 -17.31 0.32
C ASN A 34 6.39 -16.24 0.24
N ASN A 35 6.17 -15.16 -0.54
CA ASN A 35 7.12 -14.06 -0.67
C ASN A 35 6.90 -12.96 0.37
N LEU A 36 5.89 -13.13 1.23
CA LEU A 36 5.60 -12.24 2.33
C LEU A 36 6.65 -12.39 3.44
N VAL A 37 7.24 -11.28 3.86
CA VAL A 37 8.26 -11.26 4.89
C VAL A 37 7.80 -10.37 6.05
N ALA A 38 8.03 -10.83 7.28
CA ALA A 38 7.85 -10.01 8.46
C ALA A 38 9.07 -9.09 8.62
N GLY A 39 8.85 -7.78 8.67
CA GLY A 39 9.90 -6.79 8.96
C GLY A 39 9.75 -6.25 10.38
N ARG A 40 10.87 -5.98 11.04
CA ARG A 40 10.91 -5.23 12.29
C ARG A 40 11.34 -3.79 12.00
N ILE A 41 10.57 -2.82 12.47
CA ILE A 41 10.90 -1.41 12.30
C ILE A 41 12.13 -1.08 13.14
N LYS A 42 13.07 -0.33 12.56
CA LYS A 42 14.27 0.14 13.26
C LYS A 42 13.88 0.82 14.59
N PRO A 43 14.47 0.41 15.74
CA PRO A 43 14.03 0.90 17.06
C PRO A 43 14.14 2.41 17.30
N ASP A 44 15.02 3.07 16.55
CA ASP A 44 15.28 4.51 16.66
C ASP A 44 14.62 5.33 15.54
N ASP A 45 13.76 4.69 14.73
CA ASP A 45 13.03 5.37 13.65
C ASP A 45 11.71 5.94 14.18
N ASN A 46 11.58 7.26 14.18
CA ASN A 46 10.40 7.96 14.68
C ASN A 46 9.26 8.09 13.64
N ASN A 47 9.42 7.51 12.45
CA ASN A 47 8.39 7.53 11.43
C ASN A 47 7.21 6.60 11.78
N VAL A 48 6.03 6.96 11.29
CA VAL A 48 4.82 6.13 11.39
C VAL A 48 4.77 5.16 10.22
N TYR A 49 4.50 3.89 10.50
CA TYR A 49 4.41 2.84 9.48
C TYR A 49 2.98 2.37 9.29
N TYR A 50 2.60 2.26 8.02
CA TYR A 50 1.34 1.71 7.52
C TYR A 50 1.60 0.99 6.20
N GLY A 51 0.58 0.32 5.64
CA GLY A 51 0.69 -0.41 4.38
C GLY A 51 0.91 0.48 3.16
N GLY A 52 1.74 0.04 2.23
CA GLY A 52 2.04 0.72 0.97
C GLY A 52 3.12 1.80 1.05
N LEU A 53 4.02 1.72 2.04
CA LEU A 53 5.17 2.61 2.18
C LEU A 53 6.44 1.98 1.58
N PRO A 54 7.30 2.75 0.91
CA PRO A 54 8.56 2.25 0.37
C PRO A 54 9.56 2.02 1.51
N ILE A 55 10.27 0.90 1.46
CA ILE A 55 11.21 0.54 2.51
C ILE A 55 12.60 0.25 1.96
N ILE A 56 13.56 0.29 2.88
CA ILE A 56 14.88 -0.32 2.71
C ILE A 56 15.04 -1.40 3.79
N GLU A 57 15.84 -2.40 3.48
CA GLU A 57 16.14 -3.50 4.39
C GLU A 57 17.58 -3.37 4.87
N ASN A 58 17.75 -3.19 6.17
CA ASN A 58 19.06 -3.16 6.79
C ASN A 58 19.51 -4.61 7.00
N VAL A 59 20.55 -5.02 6.26
CA VAL A 59 21.21 -6.30 6.52
C VAL A 59 21.99 -6.15 7.82
N ALA A 60 21.61 -6.90 8.83
CA ALA A 60 22.29 -6.87 10.12
C ALA A 60 23.70 -7.48 10.01
N GLU A 61 24.62 -6.98 10.85
CA GLU A 61 25.98 -7.53 11.01
C GLU A 61 25.94 -9.01 11.46
N LEU A 62 27.10 -9.67 11.49
CA LEU A 62 27.30 -11.08 11.86
C LEU A 62 26.84 -11.40 13.30
N LYS A 63 25.51 -11.45 13.50
CA LYS A 63 24.66 -12.08 14.53
C LYS A 63 23.24 -11.45 14.48
N PRO A 64 22.46 -11.56 13.39
CA PRO A 64 21.12 -10.97 13.35
C PRO A 64 20.14 -11.76 14.21
N SER A 65 19.21 -11.06 14.87
CA SER A 65 17.88 -11.64 15.10
C SER A 65 17.31 -12.05 13.74
N GLY A 66 16.69 -13.23 13.61
CA GLY A 66 16.27 -13.78 12.32
C GLY A 66 15.24 -12.97 11.51
N THR A 67 14.76 -11.84 12.02
CA THR A 67 13.84 -10.92 11.34
C THR A 67 14.61 -9.73 10.75
N PRO A 68 14.41 -9.40 9.47
CA PRO A 68 15.05 -8.25 8.86
C PRO A 68 14.58 -6.94 9.50
N VAL A 69 15.52 -6.03 9.70
CA VAL A 69 15.21 -4.68 10.20
C VAL A 69 14.95 -3.78 8.99
N ILE A 70 13.83 -3.07 9.00
CA ILE A 70 13.43 -2.18 7.91
C ILE A 70 13.37 -0.73 8.39
N GLN A 71 13.61 0.20 7.47
CA GLN A 71 13.35 1.63 7.65
C GLN A 71 12.73 2.22 6.37
N LEU A 72 12.14 3.42 6.44
CA LEU A 72 11.58 4.04 5.23
C LEU A 72 12.69 4.43 4.25
N ALA A 73 12.43 4.24 2.96
CA ALA A 73 13.34 4.71 1.92
C ALA A 73 13.30 6.24 1.81
N THR A 74 14.46 6.84 1.56
CA THR A 74 14.62 8.29 1.34
C THR A 74 15.10 8.63 -0.07
N ALA A 75 15.56 7.63 -0.83
CA ALA A 75 15.94 7.75 -2.24
C ALA A 75 15.38 6.57 -3.04
N ILE A 76 15.10 6.82 -4.33
CA ILE A 76 14.49 5.83 -5.23
C ILE A 76 15.38 4.59 -5.38
N ALA A 77 16.70 4.80 -5.48
CA ALA A 77 17.67 3.73 -5.69
C ALA A 77 17.74 2.74 -4.52
N ASP A 78 17.32 3.15 -3.33
CA ASP A 78 17.41 2.31 -2.13
C ASP A 78 16.13 1.49 -1.88
N ILE A 79 15.03 1.79 -2.59
CA ILE A 79 13.76 1.09 -2.39
C ILE A 79 13.96 -0.39 -2.73
N ILE A 80 13.63 -1.26 -1.77
CA ILE A 80 13.67 -2.73 -1.97
C ILE A 80 12.28 -3.35 -2.09
N GLY A 81 11.24 -2.60 -1.74
CA GLY A 81 9.86 -3.05 -1.76
C GLY A 81 8.92 -2.16 -0.97
N PHE A 82 7.74 -2.70 -0.64
CA PHE A 82 6.67 -1.98 0.03
C PHE A 82 6.11 -2.75 1.23
N THR A 83 5.75 -2.03 2.29
CA THR A 83 4.96 -2.58 3.40
C THR A 83 3.56 -3.00 2.94
N VAL A 84 2.95 -3.97 3.60
CA VAL A 84 1.62 -4.48 3.24
C VAL A 84 0.70 -4.65 4.44
N PHE A 85 -0.58 -4.45 4.20
CA PHE A 85 -1.64 -4.96 5.04
C PHE A 85 -2.04 -6.36 4.57
N ASN A 86 -2.13 -7.29 5.51
CA ASN A 86 -2.64 -8.63 5.27
C ASN A 86 -3.22 -9.24 6.54
N GLN A 87 -3.81 -10.43 6.41
CA GLN A 87 -4.43 -11.14 7.54
C GLN A 87 -3.41 -11.75 8.52
N THR A 88 -2.12 -11.85 8.15
CA THR A 88 -1.09 -12.50 8.94
C THR A 88 -0.46 -11.57 9.99
N ASN A 89 -0.58 -10.26 9.81
CA ASN A 89 -0.12 -9.26 10.78
C ASN A 89 -1.27 -8.29 11.09
N ASN A 90 -1.77 -8.34 12.31
CA ASN A 90 -2.80 -7.43 12.76
C ASN A 90 -2.16 -6.20 13.40
N LEU A 91 -2.43 -5.05 12.81
CA LEU A 91 -1.99 -3.75 13.32
C LEU A 91 -3.13 -3.10 14.10
N PHE A 92 -2.78 -2.21 15.02
CA PHE A 92 -3.75 -1.56 15.90
C PHE A 92 -4.05 -0.13 15.44
N LEU A 93 -5.24 0.35 15.79
CA LEU A 93 -5.57 1.77 15.73
C LEU A 93 -5.13 2.41 17.05
N PHE A 94 -4.28 3.42 16.98
CA PHE A 94 -3.81 4.17 18.14
C PHE A 94 -4.29 5.62 18.08
N GLY A 95 -4.78 6.16 19.19
CA GLY A 95 -5.20 7.57 19.28
C GLY A 95 -6.32 7.91 18.31
N ALA A 96 -6.15 9.00 17.55
CA ALA A 96 -7.12 9.48 16.57
C ALA A 96 -6.92 8.92 15.14
N ASN A 97 -6.03 7.93 14.98
CA ASN A 97 -5.80 7.30 13.69
C ASN A 97 -7.00 6.45 13.25
N THR A 98 -7.35 6.51 11.96
CA THR A 98 -8.36 5.60 11.36
C THR A 98 -7.71 4.51 10.49
N VAL A 99 -6.41 4.64 10.23
CA VAL A 99 -5.59 3.63 9.53
C VAL A 99 -4.82 2.83 10.56
N PRO A 100 -4.74 1.49 10.46
CA PRO A 100 -3.88 0.70 11.33
C PRO A 100 -2.41 1.07 11.13
N VAL A 101 -1.73 1.39 12.23
CA VAL A 101 -0.33 1.86 12.22
C VAL A 101 0.52 1.10 13.21
N THR A 102 1.82 1.17 13.01
CA THR A 102 2.83 0.73 13.97
C THR A 102 4.01 1.70 13.96
N HIS A 103 4.86 1.58 14.98
CA HIS A 103 5.93 2.53 15.26
C HIS A 103 7.24 1.78 15.52
N ASN A 104 8.25 2.53 15.94
CA ASN A 104 9.57 2.06 16.28
C ASN A 104 9.59 0.74 17.07
N GLY A 105 10.36 -0.23 16.61
CA GLY A 105 10.48 -1.56 17.23
C GLY A 105 9.28 -2.50 16.99
N GLY A 106 8.17 -2.02 16.46
CA GLY A 106 7.04 -2.82 16.02
C GLY A 106 7.33 -3.64 14.76
N THR A 107 6.34 -4.43 14.32
CA THR A 107 6.46 -5.27 13.13
C THR A 107 5.38 -4.94 12.11
N ILE A 108 5.74 -5.01 10.84
CA ILE A 108 4.83 -4.91 9.70
C ILE A 108 5.35 -5.83 8.60
N ASN A 109 4.42 -6.47 7.89
CA ASN A 109 4.81 -7.31 6.76
C ASN A 109 5.18 -6.45 5.55
N PHE A 110 6.05 -6.95 4.68
CA PHE A 110 6.42 -6.30 3.43
C PHE A 110 6.65 -7.31 2.31
N LEU A 111 6.69 -6.81 1.09
CA LEU A 111 7.02 -7.54 -0.13
C LEU A 111 8.22 -6.88 -0.79
N ARG A 112 9.15 -7.69 -1.30
CA ARG A 112 10.29 -7.22 -2.10
C ARG A 112 9.92 -7.12 -3.58
N PHE A 113 10.66 -6.31 -4.32
CA PHE A 113 10.65 -6.37 -5.79
C PHE A 113 11.03 -7.77 -6.30
N GLY A 114 10.45 -8.17 -7.43
CA GLY A 114 10.60 -9.50 -8.02
C GLY A 114 9.72 -10.58 -7.36
N SER A 115 8.89 -10.22 -6.37
CA SER A 115 8.00 -11.16 -5.69
C SER A 115 6.82 -11.62 -6.55
N ASN A 116 6.55 -10.97 -7.69
CA ASN A 116 5.37 -11.18 -8.52
C ASN A 116 4.05 -11.08 -7.73
N ALA A 117 4.10 -10.37 -6.60
CA ALA A 117 2.94 -10.14 -5.76
C ALA A 117 2.21 -8.88 -6.23
N ARG A 118 0.89 -8.89 -6.10
CA ARG A 118 0.06 -7.74 -6.43
C ARG A 118 -0.29 -6.96 -5.16
N ILE A 119 -0.07 -5.66 -5.20
CA ILE A 119 -0.34 -4.74 -4.09
C ILE A 119 -1.04 -3.48 -4.62
N ALA A 120 -1.98 -2.95 -3.86
CA ALA A 120 -2.58 -1.66 -4.12
C ALA A 120 -1.71 -0.52 -3.54
N LEU A 121 -1.27 0.43 -4.39
CA LEU A 121 -0.46 1.58 -3.99
C LEU A 121 -1.10 2.91 -4.41
N PRO A 122 -0.99 3.96 -3.58
CA PRO A 122 -1.45 5.29 -3.96
C PRO A 122 -0.67 5.77 -5.18
N CYS A 123 -1.34 6.49 -6.07
CA CYS A 123 -0.73 6.91 -7.32
C CYS A 123 -1.33 8.22 -7.83
N ASP A 124 -0.55 8.97 -8.60
CA ASP A 124 -1.04 10.11 -9.36
C ASP A 124 -1.95 9.65 -10.51
N SER A 125 -3.09 10.31 -10.71
CA SER A 125 -4.06 9.98 -11.76
C SER A 125 -3.48 10.08 -13.17
N ALA A 126 -2.41 10.85 -13.37
CA ALA A 126 -1.68 10.95 -14.63
C ALA A 126 -1.00 9.63 -15.04
N LEU A 127 -0.79 8.69 -14.12
CA LEU A 127 -0.23 7.37 -14.41
C LEU A 127 -1.16 6.49 -15.25
N ARG A 128 -2.45 6.86 -15.41
CA ARG A 128 -3.41 6.12 -16.26
C ARG A 128 -2.88 5.87 -17.67
N LYS A 129 -2.04 6.76 -18.20
CA LYS A 129 -1.43 6.63 -19.53
C LYS A 129 -0.57 5.37 -19.69
N TYR A 130 -0.06 4.79 -18.59
CA TYR A 130 0.76 3.58 -18.60
C TYR A 130 -0.06 2.30 -18.43
N LEU A 131 -1.37 2.39 -18.23
CA LEU A 131 -2.23 1.22 -18.19
C LEU A 131 -2.19 0.52 -19.56
N ASN A 132 -1.96 -0.79 -19.58
CA ASN A 132 -1.74 -1.59 -20.80
C ASN A 132 -0.52 -1.19 -21.64
N THR A 133 0.38 -0.35 -21.12
CA THR A 133 1.65 -0.03 -21.78
C THR A 133 2.69 -1.10 -21.42
N PRO A 134 3.54 -1.55 -22.37
CA PRO A 134 4.64 -2.45 -22.06
C PRO A 134 5.56 -1.87 -20.97
N VAL A 135 6.08 -2.72 -20.09
CA VAL A 135 6.96 -2.31 -18.97
C VAL A 135 8.20 -1.56 -19.45
N SER A 136 8.71 -1.88 -20.64
CA SER A 136 9.84 -1.19 -21.27
C SER A 136 9.55 0.26 -21.70
N GLN A 137 8.29 0.69 -21.65
CA GLN A 137 7.84 2.02 -22.09
C GLN A 137 7.10 2.78 -20.98
N ALA A 138 6.91 2.15 -19.81
CA ALA A 138 6.23 2.72 -18.66
C ALA A 138 7.22 2.91 -17.51
N TYR A 139 7.77 4.12 -17.40
CA TYR A 139 8.63 4.48 -16.27
C TYR A 139 7.78 5.00 -15.11
N VAL A 140 7.88 4.32 -13.97
CA VAL A 140 7.14 4.63 -12.73
C VAL A 140 8.16 4.98 -11.67
N SER A 141 7.89 6.01 -10.89
CA SER A 141 8.75 6.44 -9.79
C SER A 141 7.93 6.64 -8.51
N TRP A 142 8.60 6.93 -7.41
CA TRP A 142 7.97 7.23 -6.12
C TRP A 142 8.20 8.69 -5.73
N ASP A 143 7.13 9.39 -5.35
CA ASP A 143 7.19 10.71 -4.75
C ASP A 143 7.20 10.58 -3.23
N PHE A 144 8.35 10.86 -2.60
CA PHE A 144 8.49 10.86 -1.14
C PHE A 144 7.75 12.00 -0.43
N THR A 145 7.38 13.07 -1.14
CA THR A 145 6.64 14.19 -0.55
C THR A 145 5.18 13.84 -0.34
N LYS A 146 4.57 13.19 -1.35
CA LYS A 146 3.16 12.79 -1.33
C LYS A 146 2.94 11.33 -0.93
N ASN A 147 4.00 10.54 -0.83
CA ASN A 147 3.96 9.09 -0.64
C ASN A 147 3.05 8.38 -1.65
N GLN A 148 3.32 8.62 -2.94
CA GLN A 148 2.56 8.00 -4.03
C GLN A 148 3.43 7.70 -5.26
N LEU A 149 2.94 6.78 -6.10
CA LEU A 149 3.50 6.53 -7.42
C LEU A 149 3.28 7.73 -8.34
N ILE A 150 4.31 8.08 -9.11
CA ILE A 150 4.27 9.13 -10.14
C ILE A 150 4.91 8.64 -11.44
N ALA A 151 4.72 9.38 -12.54
CA ALA A 151 5.46 9.12 -13.76
C ALA A 151 6.95 9.41 -13.55
N GLY A 152 7.80 8.48 -13.96
CA GLY A 152 9.24 8.55 -13.83
C GLY A 152 9.98 8.76 -15.15
N SER A 153 11.28 8.51 -15.09
CA SER A 153 12.21 8.41 -16.21
C SER A 153 13.06 7.14 -16.05
N GLU A 154 13.89 6.81 -17.04
CA GLU A 154 14.83 5.69 -16.96
C GLU A 154 15.69 5.70 -15.70
N SER A 155 16.17 6.88 -15.29
CA SER A 155 17.04 7.05 -14.12
C SER A 155 16.33 6.90 -12.77
N SER A 156 15.00 6.97 -12.76
CA SER A 156 14.18 7.05 -11.55
C SER A 156 13.13 5.94 -11.50
N ASN A 157 13.30 4.92 -12.34
CA ASN A 157 12.31 3.86 -12.53
C ASN A 157 12.40 2.84 -11.40
N ILE A 158 11.27 2.57 -10.74
CA ILE A 158 11.11 1.42 -9.86
C ILE A 158 10.57 0.23 -10.67
N PRO A 159 10.99 -1.01 -10.38
CA PRO A 159 10.67 -2.19 -11.19
C PRO A 159 9.26 -2.72 -10.91
N VAL A 160 8.23 -1.90 -11.17
CA VAL A 160 6.82 -2.26 -10.96
C VAL A 160 6.03 -2.19 -12.27
N ARG A 161 4.97 -2.99 -12.38
CA ARG A 161 4.03 -2.93 -13.51
C ARG A 161 2.64 -2.52 -13.03
N LEU A 162 2.07 -1.48 -13.62
CA LEU A 162 0.66 -1.11 -13.39
C LEU A 162 -0.27 -2.12 -14.07
N LEU A 163 -1.23 -2.65 -13.32
CA LEU A 163 -2.22 -3.60 -13.81
C LEU A 163 -3.60 -2.98 -13.93
N ASP A 164 -3.99 -2.18 -12.95
CA ASP A 164 -5.30 -1.53 -12.87
C ASP A 164 -5.22 -0.25 -12.03
N MET A 165 -6.21 0.63 -12.14
CA MET A 165 -6.28 1.89 -11.40
C MET A 165 -7.73 2.27 -11.10
N ASN A 166 -7.97 2.76 -9.88
CA ASN A 166 -9.24 3.34 -9.48
C ASN A 166 -9.03 4.75 -8.89
N PHE A 167 -9.89 5.70 -9.28
CA PHE A 167 -9.84 7.12 -8.89
C PHE A 167 -10.58 7.42 -7.58
N GLN A 168 -11.37 6.46 -7.08
CA GLN A 168 -12.08 6.52 -5.81
C GLN A 168 -11.69 5.29 -4.99
N SER A 169 -10.65 5.45 -4.18
CA SER A 169 -10.04 4.40 -3.36
C SER A 169 -9.67 4.96 -2.00
N ASN A 170 -9.52 4.05 -1.02
CA ASN A 170 -9.06 4.39 0.31
C ASN A 170 -7.52 4.49 0.31
N VAL A 171 -7.01 5.72 0.27
CA VAL A 171 -5.59 6.02 0.41
C VAL A 171 -5.31 6.67 1.75
N VAL A 172 -4.08 6.59 2.20
CA VAL A 172 -3.66 7.17 3.48
C VAL A 172 -3.41 8.66 3.32
N ALA A 173 -4.00 9.46 4.21
CA ALA A 173 -3.70 10.88 4.38
C ALA A 173 -3.07 11.11 5.75
N VAL A 174 -1.94 11.81 5.77
CA VAL A 174 -1.22 12.19 6.99
C VAL A 174 -1.43 13.68 7.24
N ASP A 175 -1.99 14.02 8.39
CA ASP A 175 -2.12 15.41 8.84
C ASP A 175 -0.75 15.97 9.22
N SER A 176 -0.32 17.07 8.58
CA SER A 176 0.99 17.66 8.81
C SER A 176 1.16 18.27 10.21
N ALA A 177 0.07 18.70 10.85
CA ALA A 177 0.09 19.30 12.18
C ALA A 177 0.00 18.25 13.30
N THR A 178 -0.90 17.28 13.15
CA THR A 178 -1.18 16.28 14.21
C THR A 178 -0.48 14.94 14.01
N GLN A 179 0.09 14.70 12.82
CA GLN A 179 0.67 13.41 12.41
C GLN A 179 -0.32 12.23 12.46
N ASN A 180 -1.62 12.53 12.54
CA ASN A 180 -2.66 11.51 12.48
C ASN A 180 -2.79 10.95 11.06
N VAL A 181 -2.96 9.64 11.00
CA VAL A 181 -3.05 8.84 9.78
C VAL A 181 -4.51 8.43 9.58
N THR A 182 -5.13 8.94 8.52
CA THR A 182 -6.56 8.78 8.24
C THR A 182 -6.82 8.24 6.83
N TRP A 183 -7.98 7.63 6.62
CA TRP A 183 -8.41 7.18 5.30
C TRP A 183 -9.00 8.35 4.51
N ASN A 184 -8.42 8.64 3.35
CA ASN A 184 -9.04 9.46 2.31
C ASN A 184 -9.73 8.54 1.30
N THR A 185 -11.05 8.62 1.22
CA THR A 185 -11.89 7.76 0.37
C THR A 185 -11.99 8.24 -1.09
N GLN A 186 -11.39 9.38 -1.42
CA GLN A 186 -11.38 9.98 -2.77
C GLN A 186 -10.00 9.93 -3.41
N GLY A 187 -9.10 9.08 -2.91
CA GLY A 187 -7.76 8.94 -3.45
C GLY A 187 -7.69 8.08 -4.69
N THR A 188 -6.65 8.29 -5.51
CA THR A 188 -6.35 7.41 -6.64
C THR A 188 -5.37 6.32 -6.21
N CYS A 189 -5.70 5.06 -6.49
CA CYS A 189 -4.90 3.90 -6.13
C CYS A 189 -4.74 2.97 -7.34
N ALA A 190 -3.54 2.44 -7.55
CA ALA A 190 -3.23 1.51 -8.62
C ALA A 190 -2.92 0.13 -8.05
N LEU A 191 -3.42 -0.91 -8.71
CA LEU A 191 -2.95 -2.26 -8.50
C LEU A 191 -1.65 -2.45 -9.28
N VAL A 192 -0.56 -2.71 -8.58
CA VAL A 192 0.75 -2.94 -9.18
C VAL A 192 1.24 -4.36 -8.93
N LEU A 193 2.03 -4.87 -9.87
CA LEU A 193 2.84 -6.07 -9.71
C LEU A 193 4.25 -5.66 -9.31
N LEU A 194 4.75 -6.23 -8.20
CA LEU A 194 6.12 -6.07 -7.70
C LEU A 194 7.09 -7.11 -8.23
#